data_AF-A0A9D8J2W0-F1
#
_entry.id   AF-A0A9D8J2W0-F1
#
_cell.length_a   1.000
_cell.length_b   1.000
_cell.length_c   1.000
_cell.angle_alpha   90.00
_cell.angle_beta   90.00
_cell.angle_gamma   90.00
#
_symmetry.space_group_name_H-M   'P 1'
#
loop_
_entity.id
_entity.type
_entity.pdbx_description
1 polymer ?
#
loop_
_entity_poly.entity_id
_entity_poly.type
_entity_poly.pdbx_seq_one_letter_code
_entity_poly.pdbx_strand_id
1 'polypeptide(L)'
;MSDSILYEFPLNERIRIFMRLERLFQEIDHFNRGTTALDSRVVMGRLIEVLTIFSRYDLRSELLKEIDRHNQVLGKLLGNPHVDQAKVTNILEALEEIGSQLYRNTGKLGQSLMEADLFKGISQRSAIPGGTCSFDLPSFHYWLEQDGAVRKEDLTQWLEPFASIRSAIQMLMSFLRSSATATTETADAGFFQKTLDHNLAFQLLRVAV
;
A
#
# COMPACT_ATOMS: atom_id res chain seq x y z
N MET A 1 -13.38 -12.98 -18.86
CA MET A 1 -13.20 -11.63 -18.27
C MET A 1 -14.54 -11.30 -17.63
N SER A 2 -14.58 -10.88 -16.37
CA SER A 2 -15.83 -10.43 -15.76
C SER A 2 -16.23 -9.11 -16.41
N ASP A 3 -17.42 -9.05 -17.03
CA ASP A 3 -17.96 -7.86 -17.72
C ASP A 3 -18.31 -6.70 -16.78
N SER A 4 -18.00 -6.81 -15.48
CA SER A 4 -18.32 -5.80 -14.48
C SER A 4 -17.15 -4.89 -14.14
N ILE A 5 -17.43 -3.61 -13.98
CA ILE A 5 -16.46 -2.59 -13.53
C ILE A 5 -16.62 -2.41 -12.02
N LEU A 6 -15.54 -2.62 -11.26
CA LEU A 6 -15.53 -2.45 -9.82
C LEU A 6 -15.03 -1.05 -9.44
N TYR A 7 -15.83 -0.34 -8.64
CA TYR A 7 -15.48 0.93 -8.02
C TYR A 7 -15.29 0.73 -6.52
N GLU A 8 -14.24 1.33 -5.96
CA GLU A 8 -13.96 1.32 -4.53
C GLU A 8 -13.88 2.76 -4.00
N PHE A 9 -14.54 3.05 -2.88
CA PHE A 9 -14.55 4.37 -2.25
C PHE A 9 -14.21 4.28 -0.76
N PRO A 10 -13.12 4.92 -0.29
CA PRO A 10 -12.73 4.90 1.11
C PRO A 10 -13.64 5.81 1.94
N LEU A 11 -14.19 5.29 3.03
CA LEU A 11 -15.08 6.03 3.95
C LEU A 11 -14.32 6.78 5.05
N ASN A 12 -13.00 6.62 5.13
CA ASN A 12 -12.12 7.37 6.03
C ASN A 12 -10.71 7.55 5.45
N GLU A 13 -9.94 8.47 6.04
CA GLU A 13 -8.61 8.83 5.53
C GLU A 13 -7.61 7.67 5.62
N ARG A 14 -7.71 6.81 6.64
CA ARG A 14 -6.82 5.66 6.78
C ARG A 14 -6.94 4.71 5.59
N ILE A 15 -8.16 4.30 5.24
CA ILE A 15 -8.39 3.44 4.07
C ILE A 15 -7.99 4.15 2.78
N ARG A 16 -8.20 5.47 2.68
CA ARG A 16 -7.73 6.26 1.54
C ARG A 16 -6.22 6.17 1.36
N ILE A 17 -5.45 6.27 2.44
CA ILE A 17 -3.99 6.15 2.40
C ILE A 17 -3.57 4.72 2.03
N PHE A 18 -4.21 3.69 2.60
CA PHE A 18 -3.94 2.29 2.26
C PHE A 18 -4.18 2.01 0.77
N MET A 19 -5.30 2.48 0.21
CA MET A 19 -5.60 2.34 -1.22
C MET A 19 -4.58 3.07 -2.10
N ARG A 20 -4.13 4.27 -1.70
CA ARG A 20 -3.07 5.00 -2.42
C ARG A 20 -1.76 4.21 -2.43
N LEU A 21 -1.34 3.69 -1.28
CA LEU A 21 -0.13 2.89 -1.16
C LEU A 21 -0.22 1.58 -1.94
N GLU A 22 -1.35 0.88 -1.88
CA GLU A 22 -1.57 -0.34 -2.66
C GLU A 22 -1.38 -0.08 -4.16
N ARG A 23 -1.96 1.01 -4.67
CA ARG A 23 -1.75 1.42 -6.06
C ARG A 23 -0.30 1.74 -6.37
N LEU A 24 0.37 2.52 -5.52
CA LEU A 24 1.79 2.86 -5.71
C LEU A 24 2.67 1.60 -5.75
N PHE A 25 2.43 0.63 -4.86
CA PHE A 25 3.17 -0.63 -4.86
C PHE A 25 2.87 -1.49 -6.08
N GLN A 26 1.63 -1.50 -6.59
CA GLN A 26 1.30 -2.19 -7.85
C GLN A 26 2.02 -1.57 -9.04
N GLU A 27 2.08 -0.23 -9.12
CA GLU A 27 2.84 0.47 -10.16
C GLU A 27 4.34 0.16 -10.06
N ILE A 28 4.90 0.18 -8.84
CA ILE A 28 6.29 -0.24 -8.57
C ILE A 28 6.53 -1.66 -9.09
N ASP A 29 5.69 -2.64 -8.73
CA ASP A 29 5.87 -4.03 -9.17
C ASP A 29 5.83 -4.20 -10.68
N HIS A 30 4.94 -3.45 -11.34
CA HIS A 30 4.79 -3.52 -12.78
C HIS A 30 6.07 -3.06 -13.48
N PHE A 31 6.55 -1.86 -13.14
CA PHE A 31 7.73 -1.28 -13.79
C PHE A 31 9.05 -1.91 -13.31
N ASN A 32 9.13 -2.42 -12.08
CA ASN A 32 10.34 -3.07 -11.56
C ASN A 32 10.65 -4.43 -12.25
N ARG A 33 9.73 -4.93 -13.09
CA ARG A 33 9.99 -6.08 -13.99
C ARG A 33 10.85 -5.69 -15.19
N GLY A 34 10.72 -4.43 -15.63
CA GLY A 34 11.50 -3.88 -16.72
C GLY A 34 12.93 -3.53 -16.30
N THR A 35 13.79 -3.29 -17.29
CA THR A 35 15.19 -2.94 -17.09
C THR A 35 15.57 -1.63 -17.77
N THR A 36 14.63 -0.96 -18.45
CA THR A 36 14.92 0.29 -19.14
C THR A 36 15.11 1.45 -18.16
N ALA A 37 15.79 2.51 -18.58
CA ALA A 37 15.89 3.73 -17.79
C ALA A 37 14.50 4.34 -17.49
N LEU A 38 13.54 4.20 -18.41
CA LEU A 38 12.17 4.68 -18.20
C LEU A 38 11.46 3.90 -17.09
N ASP A 39 11.61 2.58 -17.07
CA ASP A 39 11.06 1.74 -15.99
C ASP A 39 11.61 2.18 -14.63
N SER A 40 12.94 2.29 -14.51
CA SER A 40 13.60 2.73 -13.28
C SER A 40 13.20 4.15 -12.87
N ARG A 41 12.99 5.05 -13.83
CA ARG A 41 12.50 6.41 -13.58
C ARG A 41 11.09 6.39 -12.98
N VAL A 42 10.19 5.56 -13.50
CA VAL A 42 8.83 5.43 -12.94
C VAL A 42 8.90 4.88 -11.53
N VAL A 43 9.63 3.79 -11.29
CA VAL A 43 9.77 3.18 -9.95
C VAL A 43 10.32 4.20 -8.94
N MET A 44 11.37 4.94 -9.30
CA MET A 44 11.92 6.01 -8.45
C MET A 44 10.87 7.07 -8.10
N GLY A 45 10.09 7.53 -9.09
CA GLY A 45 9.01 8.49 -8.85
C GLY A 45 7.95 7.96 -7.88
N ARG A 46 7.50 6.70 -8.05
CA ARG A 46 6.56 6.06 -7.13
C ARG A 46 7.14 5.89 -5.72
N LEU A 47 8.42 5.53 -5.61
CA LEU A 47 9.11 5.40 -4.33
C LEU A 47 9.15 6.73 -3.57
N ILE A 48 9.38 7.85 -4.27
CA ILE A 48 9.33 9.19 -3.65
C ILE A 48 7.92 9.53 -3.16
N GLU A 49 6.88 9.17 -3.92
CA GLU A 49 5.49 9.33 -3.46
C GLU A 49 5.19 8.48 -2.21
N VAL A 50 5.66 7.24 -2.19
CA VAL A 50 5.59 6.35 -1.02
C VAL A 50 6.29 7.02 0.18
N LEU A 51 7.55 7.42 0.04
CA LEU A 51 8.32 8.11 1.08
C LEU A 51 7.61 9.36 1.59
N THR A 52 7.00 10.14 0.70
CA THR A 52 6.24 11.34 1.05
C THR A 52 5.04 11.01 1.93
N ILE A 53 4.29 9.94 1.64
CA ILE A 53 3.19 9.47 2.48
C ILE A 53 3.72 9.06 3.86
N PHE A 54 4.79 8.26 3.93
CA PHE A 54 5.41 7.82 5.19
C PHE A 54 5.94 8.98 6.04
N SER A 55 6.37 10.08 5.43
CA SER A 55 6.82 11.26 6.17
C SER A 55 5.70 12.02 6.89
N ARG A 56 4.45 11.86 6.44
CA ARG A 56 3.27 12.61 6.93
C ARG A 56 2.41 11.81 7.90
N TYR A 57 2.43 10.48 7.80
CA TYR A 57 1.55 9.59 8.56
C TYR A 57 2.37 8.56 9.33
N ASP A 58 2.05 8.36 10.61
CA ASP A 58 2.61 7.26 11.40
C ASP A 58 1.89 5.94 11.10
N LEU A 59 2.13 5.42 9.90
CA LEU A 59 1.46 4.22 9.39
C LEU A 59 1.82 2.97 10.17
N ARG A 60 3.03 2.90 10.73
CA ARG A 60 3.46 1.73 11.51
C ARG A 60 2.55 1.55 12.73
N SER A 61 2.42 2.59 13.54
CA SER A 61 1.58 2.52 14.75
C SER A 61 0.13 2.21 14.43
N GLU A 62 -0.41 2.78 13.35
CA GLU A 62 -1.78 2.49 12.91
C GLU A 62 -1.96 1.05 12.41
N LEU A 63 -0.98 0.51 11.68
CA LEU A 63 -1.00 -0.89 11.23
C LEU A 63 -0.89 -1.87 12.39
N LEU A 64 -0.01 -1.60 13.37
CA LEU A 64 0.12 -2.43 14.57
C LEU A 64 -1.18 -2.50 15.36
N LYS A 65 -1.84 -1.35 15.58
CA LYS A 65 -3.16 -1.33 16.25
C LYS A 65 -4.22 -2.14 15.51
N GLU A 66 -4.25 -2.06 14.18
CA GLU A 66 -5.20 -2.82 13.38
C GLU A 66 -4.89 -4.32 13.37
N ILE A 67 -3.61 -4.71 13.31
CA ILE A 67 -3.17 -6.10 13.46
C ILE A 67 -3.62 -6.64 14.82
N ASP A 68 -3.37 -5.91 15.92
CA ASP A 68 -3.78 -6.32 17.26
C ASP A 68 -5.31 -6.46 17.37
N ARG A 69 -6.07 -5.53 16.78
CA ARG A 69 -7.54 -5.61 16.70
C ARG A 69 -7.99 -6.88 15.97
N HIS A 70 -7.38 -7.18 14.82
CA HIS A 70 -7.70 -8.38 14.04
C HIS A 70 -7.32 -9.67 14.77
N ASN A 71 -6.17 -9.72 15.44
CA ASN A 71 -5.75 -10.84 16.28
C ASN A 71 -6.77 -11.12 17.39
N GLN A 72 -7.26 -10.09 18.08
CA GLN A 72 -8.29 -10.25 19.11
C GLN A 72 -9.64 -10.75 18.56
N VAL A 73 -10.05 -10.25 17.40
CA VAL A 73 -11.33 -10.66 16.79
C VAL A 73 -11.26 -12.09 16.26
N LEU A 74 -10.20 -12.44 15.53
CA LEU A 74 -10.03 -13.77 14.96
C LEU A 74 -9.70 -14.82 16.04
N GLY A 75 -8.96 -14.44 17.08
CA GLY A 75 -8.68 -15.32 18.22
C GLY A 75 -9.94 -15.81 18.92
N LYS A 76 -11.03 -15.02 18.95
CA LYS A 76 -12.34 -15.43 19.49
C LYS A 76 -13.04 -16.50 18.63
N LEU A 77 -12.62 -16.70 17.39
CA LEU A 77 -13.17 -17.74 16.50
C LEU A 77 -12.50 -19.10 16.71
N LEU A 78 -11.36 -19.13 17.41
CA LEU A 78 -10.71 -20.39 17.78
C LEU A 78 -11.62 -21.19 18.71
N GLY A 79 -11.76 -22.48 18.42
CA GLY A 79 -12.66 -23.38 19.16
C GLY A 79 -14.14 -23.31 18.74
N ASN A 80 -14.51 -22.44 17.79
CA ASN A 80 -15.85 -22.46 17.21
C ASN A 80 -15.98 -23.62 16.21
N PRO A 81 -16.89 -24.61 16.44
CA PRO A 81 -17.03 -25.78 15.58
C PRO A 81 -17.52 -25.48 14.15
N HIS A 82 -18.04 -24.27 13.91
CA HIS A 82 -18.51 -23.84 12.59
C HIS A 82 -17.46 -23.06 11.79
N VAL A 83 -16.24 -22.94 12.31
CA VAL A 83 -15.15 -22.18 11.68
C VAL A 83 -14.02 -23.11 11.28
N ASP A 84 -13.46 -22.86 10.09
CA ASP A 84 -12.26 -23.53 9.58
C ASP A 84 -11.04 -23.11 10.43
N GLN A 85 -10.71 -23.96 11.40
CA GLN A 85 -9.65 -23.69 12.38
C GLN A 85 -8.29 -23.52 11.71
N ALA A 86 -7.99 -24.31 10.68
CA ALA A 86 -6.71 -24.23 9.98
C ALA A 86 -6.52 -22.86 9.30
N LYS A 87 -7.58 -22.32 8.67
CA LYS A 87 -7.52 -20.99 8.06
C LYS A 87 -7.34 -19.89 9.10
N VAL A 88 -8.06 -19.95 10.21
CA VAL A 88 -7.93 -18.94 11.27
C VAL A 88 -6.53 -18.94 11.85
N THR A 89 -5.98 -20.12 12.15
CA THR A 89 -4.60 -20.24 12.64
C THR A 89 -3.58 -19.69 11.66
N ASN A 90 -3.66 -20.05 10.37
CA ASN A 90 -2.74 -19.54 9.35
C ASN A 90 -2.80 -18.01 9.23
N ILE A 91 -3.99 -17.42 9.35
CA ILE A 91 -4.15 -15.96 9.31
C ILE A 91 -3.53 -15.31 10.55
N LEU A 92 -3.77 -15.87 11.74
CA LEU A 92 -3.19 -15.37 12.99
C LEU A 92 -1.67 -15.43 12.98
N GLU A 93 -1.09 -16.55 12.51
CA GLU A 93 0.36 -16.70 12.37
C GLU A 93 0.94 -15.66 11.40
N ALA A 94 0.28 -15.42 10.27
CA ALA A 94 0.74 -14.42 9.30
C ALA A 94 0.61 -12.98 9.85
N LEU A 95 -0.43 -12.68 10.64
CA LEU A 95 -0.57 -11.40 11.33
C LEU A 95 0.53 -11.19 12.39
N GLU A 96 0.87 -12.25 13.14
CA GLU A 96 1.94 -12.23 14.14
C GLU A 96 3.32 -12.05 13.50
N GLU A 97 3.59 -12.72 12.38
CA GLU A 97 4.82 -12.55 11.61
C GLU A 97 4.97 -11.11 11.09
N ILE A 98 3.93 -10.59 10.44
CA ILE A 98 3.92 -9.20 9.94
C ILE A 98 4.10 -8.22 11.10
N GLY A 99 3.36 -8.40 12.20
CA GLY A 99 3.47 -7.57 13.40
C GLY A 99 4.90 -7.57 13.95
N SER A 100 5.51 -8.75 14.07
CA SER A 100 6.90 -8.90 14.54
C SER A 100 7.91 -8.19 13.65
N GLN A 101 7.75 -8.26 12.32
CA GLN A 101 8.60 -7.53 11.37
C GLN A 101 8.44 -6.01 11.53
N LEU A 102 7.21 -5.53 11.70
CA LEU A 102 6.93 -4.11 11.93
C LEU A 102 7.55 -3.57 13.23
N TYR A 103 7.57 -4.39 14.29
CA TYR A 103 8.21 -4.04 15.56
C TYR A 103 9.75 -3.98 15.45
N ARG A 104 10.38 -4.89 14.69
CA ARG A 104 11.84 -4.92 14.51
C ARG A 104 12.37 -3.70 13.76
N ASN A 105 11.58 -3.17 12.83
CA ASN A 105 11.94 -1.99 12.06
C ASN A 105 11.79 -0.71 12.91
N THR A 106 12.82 -0.40 13.69
CA THR A 106 12.89 0.79 14.55
C THR A 106 13.24 2.05 13.75
N GLY A 107 12.66 3.20 14.11
CA GLY A 107 12.91 4.50 13.47
C GLY A 107 11.85 4.96 12.46
N LYS A 108 12.06 6.09 11.78
CA LYS A 108 11.17 6.55 10.70
C LYS A 108 11.54 5.84 9.40
N LEU A 109 10.61 5.06 8.84
CA LEU A 109 10.85 4.34 7.60
C LEU A 109 11.21 5.28 6.47
N GLY A 110 12.26 4.91 5.72
CA GLY A 110 12.73 5.70 4.59
C GLY A 110 13.41 7.02 4.96
N GLN A 111 13.65 7.32 6.24
CA GLN A 111 14.34 8.55 6.64
C GLN A 111 15.75 8.62 6.06
N SER A 112 16.53 7.53 6.15
CA SER A 112 17.87 7.46 5.56
C SER A 112 17.86 7.67 4.05
N LEU A 113 16.85 7.12 3.36
CA LEU A 113 16.67 7.34 1.92
C LEU A 113 16.37 8.80 1.62
N MET A 114 15.44 9.42 2.35
CA MET A 114 15.11 10.84 2.21
C MET A 114 16.28 11.77 2.55
N GLU A 115 17.25 11.30 3.33
CA GLU A 115 18.45 12.05 3.68
C GLU A 115 19.56 11.95 2.61
N ALA A 116 19.52 10.95 1.73
CA ALA A 116 20.48 10.79 0.65
C ALA A 116 20.30 11.88 -0.42
N ASP A 117 21.42 12.39 -0.94
CA ASP A 117 21.44 13.54 -1.86
C ASP A 117 20.64 13.30 -3.14
N LEU A 118 20.67 12.07 -3.67
CA LEU A 118 19.89 11.68 -4.84
C LEU A 118 18.38 11.88 -4.60
N PHE A 119 17.85 11.33 -3.51
CA PHE A 119 16.44 11.41 -3.18
C PHE A 119 16.01 12.84 -2.82
N LYS A 120 16.85 13.60 -2.10
CA LYS A 120 16.61 15.03 -1.85
C LYS A 120 16.48 15.81 -3.16
N GLY A 121 17.42 15.63 -4.08
CA GLY A 121 17.43 16.30 -5.37
C GLY A 121 16.18 15.99 -6.19
N ILE A 122 15.83 14.70 -6.33
CA ILE A 122 14.65 14.30 -7.09
C ILE A 122 13.37 14.80 -6.40
N SER A 123 13.25 14.68 -5.08
CA SER A 123 12.06 15.13 -4.34
C SER A 123 11.82 16.64 -4.48
N GLN A 124 12.87 17.46 -4.36
CA GLN A 124 12.76 18.91 -4.50
C GLN A 124 12.31 19.33 -5.91
N ARG A 125 12.81 18.66 -6.94
CA ARG A 125 12.51 18.98 -8.34
C ARG A 125 11.20 18.37 -8.86
N SER A 126 10.72 17.29 -8.25
CA SER A 126 9.47 16.63 -8.66
C SER A 126 8.22 17.50 -8.47
N ALA A 127 8.30 18.54 -7.63
CA ALA A 127 7.23 19.53 -7.50
C ALA A 127 7.08 20.46 -8.72
N ILE A 128 8.10 20.51 -9.58
CA ILE A 128 8.11 21.34 -10.79
C ILE A 128 7.70 20.45 -11.97
N PRO A 129 6.68 20.82 -12.75
CA PRO A 129 6.34 20.11 -13.99
C PRO A 129 7.57 20.02 -14.91
N GLY A 130 7.97 18.79 -15.25
CA GLY A 130 9.18 18.56 -16.06
C GLY A 130 10.52 18.73 -15.33
N GLY A 131 10.54 19.02 -14.02
CA GLY A 131 11.77 19.34 -13.28
C GLY A 131 12.75 18.18 -13.07
N THR A 132 12.40 16.96 -13.48
CA THR A 132 13.28 15.78 -13.36
C THR A 132 14.05 15.48 -14.65
N CYS A 133 14.17 16.47 -15.54
CA CYS A 133 15.00 16.40 -16.75
C CYS A 133 16.49 16.24 -16.43
N SER A 134 17.25 15.73 -17.40
CA SER A 134 18.68 15.42 -17.22
C SER A 134 19.54 16.66 -16.93
N PHE A 135 19.19 17.81 -17.51
CA PHE A 135 19.90 19.07 -17.29
C PHE A 135 19.63 19.67 -15.90
N ASP A 136 18.49 19.36 -15.27
CA ASP A 136 18.15 19.81 -13.92
C ASP A 136 18.64 18.84 -12.82
N LEU A 137 18.73 17.54 -13.15
CA LEU A 137 19.15 16.47 -12.24
C LEU A 137 20.23 15.58 -12.89
N PRO A 138 21.48 16.08 -13.03
CA PRO A 138 22.55 15.32 -13.65
C PRO A 138 22.87 14.02 -12.90
N SER A 139 22.83 14.01 -11.56
CA SER A 139 23.06 12.79 -10.76
C SER A 139 21.97 11.73 -10.97
N PHE A 140 20.72 12.15 -11.13
CA PHE A 140 19.63 11.22 -11.43
C PHE A 140 19.76 10.67 -12.84
N HIS A 141 20.10 11.53 -13.82
CA HIS A 141 20.38 11.08 -15.18
C HIS A 141 21.56 10.09 -15.21
N TYR A 142 22.66 10.39 -14.53
CA TYR A 142 23.79 9.48 -14.42
C TYR A 142 23.40 8.10 -13.87
N TRP A 143 22.58 8.07 -12.80
CA TRP A 143 22.05 6.82 -12.25
C TRP A 143 21.17 6.08 -13.26
N LEU A 144 20.32 6.80 -14.01
CA LEU A 144 19.48 6.23 -15.06
C LEU A 144 20.28 5.64 -16.23
N GLU A 145 21.50 6.11 -16.49
CA GLU A 145 22.40 5.59 -17.53
C GLU A 145 23.29 4.42 -17.07
N GLN A 146 23.21 4.00 -15.80
CA GLN A 146 23.97 2.83 -15.32
C GLN A 146 23.52 1.52 -16.00
N ASP A 147 24.15 0.39 -15.68
CA ASP A 147 23.61 -0.89 -16.12
C ASP A 147 22.25 -1.18 -15.47
N GLY A 148 21.35 -1.87 -16.19
CA GLY A 148 20.03 -2.22 -15.69
C GLY A 148 20.07 -3.11 -14.45
N ALA A 149 21.09 -3.96 -14.30
CA ALA A 149 21.28 -4.79 -13.12
C ALA A 149 21.60 -3.94 -11.88
N VAL A 150 22.48 -2.93 -12.03
CA VAL A 150 22.86 -2.01 -10.94
C VAL A 150 21.63 -1.24 -10.45
N ARG A 151 20.86 -0.65 -11.37
CA ARG A 151 19.62 0.06 -10.99
C ARG A 151 18.61 -0.85 -10.29
N LYS A 152 18.49 -2.10 -10.72
CA LYS A 152 17.56 -3.06 -10.13
C LYS A 152 17.97 -3.48 -8.73
N GLU A 153 19.26 -3.66 -8.49
CA GLU A 153 19.81 -3.92 -7.16
C GLU A 153 19.54 -2.75 -6.21
N ASP A 154 19.86 -1.53 -6.64
CA ASP A 154 19.59 -0.30 -5.90
C ASP A 154 18.09 -0.18 -5.54
N LEU A 155 17.20 -0.32 -6.52
CA LEU A 155 15.75 -0.24 -6.30
C LEU A 155 15.26 -1.33 -5.34
N THR A 156 15.80 -2.55 -5.44
CA THR A 156 15.45 -3.65 -4.52
C THR A 156 15.85 -3.29 -3.09
N GLN A 157 17.06 -2.78 -2.90
CA GLN A 157 17.56 -2.34 -1.59
C GLN A 157 16.73 -1.18 -1.03
N TRP A 158 16.36 -0.21 -1.85
CA TRP A 158 15.57 0.95 -1.41
C TRP A 158 14.11 0.61 -1.10
N LEU A 159 13.57 -0.45 -1.71
CA LEU A 159 12.19 -0.92 -1.47
C LEU A 159 12.07 -1.87 -0.28
N GLU A 160 13.15 -2.57 0.09
CA GLU A 160 13.18 -3.56 1.16
C GLU A 160 12.55 -3.07 2.48
N PRO A 161 12.83 -1.84 2.97
CA PRO A 161 12.27 -1.37 4.24
C PRO A 161 10.74 -1.30 4.27
N PHE A 162 10.10 -1.22 3.10
CA PHE A 162 8.65 -1.09 2.98
C PHE A 162 7.93 -2.44 2.85
N ALA A 163 8.66 -3.55 2.72
CA ALA A 163 8.09 -4.87 2.46
C ALA A 163 7.09 -5.29 3.55
N SER A 164 7.45 -5.16 4.82
CA SER A 164 6.59 -5.52 5.96
C SER A 164 5.29 -4.71 6.01
N ILE A 165 5.36 -3.38 5.80
CA ILE A 165 4.17 -2.53 5.77
C ILE A 165 3.30 -2.83 4.56
N ARG A 166 3.92 -3.05 3.40
CA ARG A 166 3.20 -3.44 2.20
C ARG A 166 2.39 -4.72 2.45
N SER A 167 3.00 -5.75 3.03
CA SER A 167 2.31 -6.99 3.39
C SER A 167 1.16 -6.75 4.37
N ALA A 168 1.36 -5.90 5.38
CA ALA A 168 0.32 -5.53 6.34
C ALA A 168 -0.88 -4.85 5.64
N ILE A 169 -0.63 -3.87 4.78
CA ILE A 169 -1.67 -3.15 4.05
C ILE A 169 -2.44 -4.11 3.13
N GLN A 170 -1.74 -4.95 2.38
CA GLN A 170 -2.36 -5.93 1.49
C GLN A 170 -3.28 -6.89 2.26
N MET A 171 -2.82 -7.40 3.40
CA MET A 171 -3.60 -8.29 4.25
C MET A 171 -4.84 -7.59 4.82
N LEU A 172 -4.69 -6.41 5.43
CA LEU A 172 -5.81 -5.67 6.00
C LEU A 172 -6.84 -5.26 4.95
N MET A 173 -6.39 -4.80 3.78
CA MET A 173 -7.28 -4.49 2.66
C MET A 173 -8.00 -5.73 2.15
N SER A 174 -7.35 -6.90 2.14
CA SER A 174 -8.01 -8.17 1.76
C SER A 174 -9.14 -8.54 2.72
N PHE A 175 -8.94 -8.38 4.03
CA PHE A 175 -9.98 -8.62 5.04
C PHE A 175 -11.13 -7.65 4.90
N LEU A 176 -10.82 -6.38 4.66
CA LEU A 176 -11.86 -5.37 4.47
C LEU A 176 -12.70 -5.63 3.20
N ARG A 177 -12.08 -6.12 2.13
CA ARG A 177 -12.79 -6.48 0.90
C ARG A 177 -13.64 -7.74 1.04
N SER A 178 -13.31 -8.63 1.98
CA SER A 178 -14.04 -9.88 2.24
C SER A 178 -15.01 -9.80 3.43
N SER A 179 -15.06 -8.68 4.17
CA SER A 179 -15.86 -8.55 5.39
C SER A 179 -17.35 -8.31 5.17
N ALA A 180 -17.82 -8.23 3.92
CA ALA A 180 -19.22 -7.94 3.61
C ALA A 180 -19.71 -8.76 2.41
N THR A 181 -21.00 -9.12 2.45
CA THR A 181 -21.69 -9.77 1.33
C THR A 181 -22.25 -8.72 0.39
N ALA A 182 -22.05 -8.90 -0.92
CA ALA A 182 -22.61 -8.01 -1.93
C ALA A 182 -24.14 -8.11 -1.97
N THR A 183 -24.82 -6.98 -2.12
CA THR A 183 -26.27 -6.89 -2.33
C THR A 183 -26.54 -6.32 -3.71
N THR A 184 -27.57 -6.86 -4.39
CA THR A 184 -28.07 -6.28 -5.64
C THR A 184 -28.93 -5.08 -5.30
N GLU A 185 -28.63 -3.94 -5.90
CA GLU A 185 -29.33 -2.67 -5.69
C GLU A 185 -29.61 -2.06 -7.08
N THR A 186 -30.68 -1.26 -7.19
CA THR A 186 -31.04 -0.55 -8.44
C THR A 186 -30.95 0.96 -8.21
N ALA A 187 -30.27 1.66 -9.11
CA ALA A 187 -30.19 3.12 -9.08
C ALA A 187 -31.28 3.72 -9.98
N ASP A 188 -32.46 3.95 -9.41
CA ASP A 188 -33.60 4.52 -10.14
C ASP A 188 -33.27 5.93 -10.65
N ALA A 189 -33.44 6.12 -11.96
CA ALA A 189 -33.08 7.37 -12.65
C ALA A 189 -31.62 7.83 -12.39
N GLY A 190 -30.70 6.90 -12.15
CA GLY A 190 -29.28 7.21 -11.92
C GLY A 190 -28.97 7.68 -10.50
N PHE A 191 -29.89 7.53 -9.55
CA PHE A 191 -29.70 7.88 -8.14
C PHE A 191 -29.90 6.67 -7.23
N PHE A 192 -29.04 6.53 -6.23
CA PHE A 192 -29.17 5.53 -5.18
C PHE A 192 -28.71 6.11 -3.85
N GLN A 193 -29.48 5.87 -2.79
CA GLN A 193 -29.15 6.29 -1.43
C GLN A 193 -29.51 5.19 -0.45
N LYS A 194 -28.59 4.87 0.46
CA LYS A 194 -28.78 3.91 1.54
C LYS A 194 -28.19 4.47 2.82
N THR A 195 -28.98 4.45 3.90
CA THR A 195 -28.49 4.78 5.23
C THR A 195 -27.70 3.61 5.77
N LEU A 196 -26.48 3.88 6.25
CA LEU A 196 -25.61 2.88 6.85
C LEU A 196 -25.96 2.69 8.33
N ASP A 197 -25.93 1.45 8.82
CA ASP A 197 -26.11 1.17 10.25
C ASP A 197 -24.95 1.77 11.07
N HIS A 198 -25.28 2.69 11.96
CA HIS A 198 -24.30 3.37 12.81
C HIS A 198 -23.59 2.44 13.81
N ASN A 199 -24.13 1.24 14.07
CA ASN A 199 -23.48 0.24 14.92
C ASN A 199 -22.36 -0.52 14.20
N LEU A 200 -22.31 -0.45 12.86
CA LEU A 200 -21.29 -1.09 12.04
C LEU A 200 -20.25 -0.07 11.59
N ALA A 201 -18.98 -0.41 11.77
CA ALA A 201 -17.88 0.42 11.34
C ALA A 201 -17.60 0.23 9.84
N PHE A 202 -18.37 0.90 8.98
CA PHE A 202 -18.11 0.90 7.53
C PHE A 202 -16.82 1.67 7.21
N GLN A 203 -15.90 1.01 6.48
CA GLN A 203 -14.58 1.58 6.15
C GLN A 203 -14.38 1.76 4.62
N LEU A 204 -15.04 0.93 3.82
CA LEU A 204 -14.90 0.87 2.35
C LEU A 204 -16.26 0.58 1.71
N LEU A 205 -16.60 1.33 0.68
CA LEU A 205 -17.73 1.03 -0.21
C LEU A 205 -17.19 0.39 -1.49
N ARG A 206 -17.84 -0.68 -1.96
CA ARG A 206 -17.51 -1.38 -3.21
C ARG A 206 -18.77 -1.51 -4.05
N VAL A 207 -18.72 -1.05 -5.30
CA VAL A 207 -19.84 -1.07 -6.25
C VAL A 207 -19.37 -1.73 -7.54
N ALA A 208 -20.04 -2.79 -7.97
CA ALA A 208 -19.83 -3.40 -9.27
C ALA A 208 -21.02 -3.06 -10.17
N VAL A 209 -20.73 -2.58 -11.39
CA VAL A 209 -21.72 -2.28 -12.44
C VAL A 209 -21.46 -3.13 -13.67
#